data_AF-A0A8C6X5X9-F1
#
_entry.id   AF-A0A8C6X5X9-F1
#
_cell.length_a   1.000
_cell.length_b   1.000
_cell.length_c   1.000
_cell.angle_alpha   90.00
_cell.angle_beta   90.00
_cell.angle_gamma   90.00
#
_symmetry.space_group_name_H-M   'P 1'
#
loop_
_entity.id
_entity.type
_entity.pdbx_description
1 polymer ?
#
loop_
_entity_poly.entity_id
_entity_poly.type
_entity_poly.pdbx_seq_one_letter_code
_entity_poly.pdbx_strand_id
1 'polypeptide(L)'
;PHLVCDICKKVVQLAENMVENNNTEEQIIHQMVNVCYMLPHEVIPQCRDFVNSYGMAVLIMLLDATKPESVCIRFHFCPEDVSLSTSRCSYLFYIFCL
;
A
#
# COMPACT_ATOMS: atom_id res chain seq x y z
N PRO A 1 11.59 -6.64 4.71
CA PRO A 1 12.44 -6.47 3.50
C PRO A 1 12.06 -5.19 2.75
N HIS A 2 12.98 -4.25 2.56
CA HIS A 2 12.69 -2.92 2.02
C HIS A 2 12.01 -2.95 0.63
N LEU A 3 12.42 -3.88 -0.24
CA LEU A 3 11.87 -4.02 -1.60
C LEU A 3 10.35 -4.25 -1.64
N VAL A 4 9.82 -5.09 -0.74
CA VAL A 4 8.38 -5.42 -0.71
C VAL A 4 7.57 -4.21 -0.24
N CYS A 5 8.12 -3.42 0.69
CA CYS A 5 7.53 -2.17 1.15
C CYS A 5 7.45 -1.13 0.01
N ASP A 6 8.53 -0.97 -0.75
CA ASP A 6 8.59 0.00 -1.85
C ASP A 6 7.61 -0.35 -2.98
N ILE A 7 7.49 -1.64 -3.32
CA ILE A 7 6.51 -2.14 -4.28
C ILE A 7 5.09 -1.84 -3.80
N CYS A 8 4.78 -2.16 -2.54
CA CYS A 8 3.47 -1.86 -1.97
C CYS A 8 3.16 -0.36 -2.04
N LYS A 9 4.09 0.50 -1.61
CA LYS A 9 3.90 1.96 -1.62
C LYS A 9 3.60 2.48 -3.04
N LYS A 10 4.25 1.94 -4.07
CA LYS A 10 3.96 2.34 -5.47
C LYS A 10 2.63 1.84 -6.00
N VAL A 11 2.26 0.60 -5.70
CA VAL A 11 0.96 0.05 -6.09
C VAL A 11 -0.19 0.85 -5.45
N VAL A 12 -0.05 1.16 -4.16
CA VAL A 12 -1.03 1.93 -3.38
C VAL A 12 -1.17 3.37 -3.91
N GLN A 13 -0.04 4.08 -4.13
CA GLN A 13 -0.08 5.44 -4.70
C GLN A 13 -0.74 5.49 -6.07
N LEU A 14 -0.47 4.50 -6.92
CA LEU A 14 -1.04 4.44 -8.26
C LEU A 14 -2.55 4.21 -8.22
N ALA A 15 -2.99 3.30 -7.34
CA ALA A 15 -4.41 3.03 -7.13
C ALA A 15 -5.15 4.26 -6.56
N GLU A 16 -4.58 4.97 -5.58
CA GLU A 16 -5.14 6.21 -5.02
C GLU A 16 -5.38 7.27 -6.09
N ASN A 17 -4.35 7.59 -6.91
CA ASN A 17 -4.48 8.55 -8.00
C ASN A 17 -5.58 8.16 -9.00
N MET A 18 -5.77 6.87 -9.26
CA MET A 18 -6.80 6.42 -10.19
C MET A 18 -8.22 6.50 -9.59
N VAL A 19 -8.36 6.24 -8.29
CA VAL A 19 -9.61 6.46 -7.56
C VAL A 19 -10.01 7.94 -7.62
N GLU A 20 -9.08 8.85 -7.35
CA GLU A 20 -9.33 10.31 -7.42
C GLU A 20 -9.76 10.78 -8.82
N ASN A 21 -9.30 10.09 -9.87
CA ASN A 21 -9.66 10.37 -11.25
C ASN A 21 -10.93 9.62 -11.72
N ASN A 22 -11.73 9.06 -10.80
CA ASN A 22 -12.97 8.32 -11.08
C ASN A 22 -12.80 7.17 -12.07
N ASN A 23 -11.65 6.48 -12.02
CA ASN A 23 -11.47 5.25 -12.81
C ASN A 23 -12.37 4.14 -12.27
N THR A 24 -12.77 3.21 -13.14
CA THR A 24 -13.52 2.03 -12.71
C THR A 24 -12.61 1.06 -11.94
N GLU A 25 -13.21 0.24 -11.08
CA GLU A 25 -12.47 -0.77 -10.31
C GLU A 25 -11.62 -1.68 -11.22
N GLU A 26 -12.18 -2.08 -12.36
CA GLU A 26 -11.48 -2.89 -13.36
C GLU A 26 -10.27 -2.17 -13.97
N GLN A 27 -10.38 -0.87 -14.24
CA GLN A 27 -9.25 -0.07 -14.74
C GLN A 27 -8.13 0.00 -13.71
N ILE A 28 -8.47 0.17 -12.43
CA ILE A 28 -7.50 0.27 -11.34
C ILE A 28 -6.76 -1.07 -11.16
N ILE A 29 -7.49 -2.18 -11.09
CA ILE A 29 -6.90 -3.52 -10.94
C ILE A 29 -6.01 -3.86 -12.14
N HIS A 30 -6.45 -3.55 -13.36
CA HIS A 30 -5.63 -3.75 -14.56
C HIS A 30 -4.30 -2.95 -14.49
N GLN A 31 -4.35 -1.73 -13.97
CA GLN A 31 -3.15 -0.91 -13.81
C GLN A 31 -2.22 -1.41 -12.69
N MET A 32 -2.76 -2.02 -11.63
CA MET A 32 -1.95 -2.68 -10.61
C MET A 32 -1.16 -3.86 -11.21
N VAL A 33 -1.73 -4.60 -12.15
CA VAL A 33 -1.00 -5.65 -12.90
C VAL A 33 0.11 -5.06 -13.77
N ASN A 34 -0.10 -3.86 -14.33
CA ASN A 34 0.92 -3.20 -15.14
C ASN A 34 2.19 -2.84 -14.35
N VAL A 35 2.08 -2.58 -13.04
CA VAL A 35 3.24 -2.38 -12.16
C VAL A 35 4.14 -3.62 -12.11
N CYS A 36 3.57 -4.82 -12.22
CA CYS A 36 4.34 -6.06 -12.22
C CYS A 36 5.33 -6.15 -13.39
N TYR A 37 5.07 -5.50 -14.51
CA TYR A 37 5.98 -5.48 -15.66
C TYR A 37 7.16 -4.50 -15.51
N MET A 38 7.17 -3.69 -14.45
CA MET A 38 8.32 -2.84 -14.09
C MET A 38 9.34 -3.57 -13.21
N LEU A 39 9.03 -4.79 -12.77
CA LEU A 39 9.89 -5.62 -11.92
C LEU A 39 10.81 -6.53 -12.76
N PRO A 40 11.91 -7.03 -12.19
CA PRO A 40 12.74 -8.05 -12.84
C PRO A 40 11.93 -9.24 -13.31
N HIS A 41 12.31 -9.81 -14.46
CA HIS A 41 11.53 -10.82 -15.16
C HIS A 41 11.25 -12.06 -14.30
N GLU A 42 12.15 -12.39 -13.37
CA GLU A 42 12.00 -13.53 -12.46
C GLU A 42 10.85 -13.35 -11.44
N VAL A 43 10.45 -12.10 -11.15
CA VAL A 43 9.52 -11.75 -10.08
C VAL A 43 8.10 -11.46 -10.61
N ILE A 44 7.97 -11.23 -11.92
CA ILE A 44 6.69 -10.90 -12.57
C ILE A 44 5.56 -11.91 -12.24
N PRO A 45 5.79 -13.25 -12.28
CA PRO A 45 4.72 -14.21 -11.97
C PRO A 45 4.20 -14.04 -10.54
N GLN A 46 5.11 -13.87 -9.57
CA GLN A 46 4.77 -13.72 -8.16
C GLN A 46 4.02 -12.41 -7.89
N CYS A 47 4.41 -11.32 -8.59
CA CYS A 47 3.69 -10.06 -8.52
C CYS A 47 2.26 -10.18 -9.08
N ARG A 48 2.07 -10.85 -10.21
CA ARG A 48 0.73 -11.04 -10.78
C ARG A 48 -0.16 -11.88 -9.86
N ASP A 49 0.38 -12.96 -9.29
CA ASP A 49 -0.36 -13.78 -8.34
C ASP A 49 -0.77 -12.98 -7.10
N PHE A 50 0.11 -12.10 -6.62
CA PHE A 50 -0.20 -11.16 -5.55
C PHE A 50 -1.34 -10.20 -5.92
N VAL A 51 -1.25 -9.51 -7.07
CA VAL A 51 -2.30 -8.57 -7.52
C VAL A 51 -3.62 -9.29 -7.74
N ASN A 52 -3.61 -10.49 -8.32
CA ASN A 52 -4.82 -11.29 -8.50
C ASN A 52 -5.45 -11.72 -7.17
N SER A 53 -4.64 -12.01 -6.16
CA SER A 53 -5.12 -12.48 -4.85
C SER A 53 -5.57 -11.35 -3.93
N TYR A 54 -4.91 -10.18 -4.00
CA TYR A 54 -5.05 -9.12 -3.01
C TYR A 54 -5.43 -7.75 -3.59
N GLY A 55 -5.41 -7.59 -4.92
CA GLY A 55 -5.65 -6.30 -5.59
C GLY A 55 -7.01 -5.70 -5.23
N MET A 56 -8.06 -6.52 -5.21
CA MET A 56 -9.42 -6.08 -4.83
C MET A 56 -9.48 -5.64 -3.36
N ALA A 57 -8.82 -6.36 -2.45
CA ALA A 57 -8.78 -6.00 -1.04
C ALA A 57 -8.03 -4.67 -0.81
N VAL A 58 -6.95 -4.44 -1.56
CA VAL A 58 -6.21 -3.16 -1.56
C VAL A 58 -7.10 -2.02 -2.07
N LEU A 59 -7.84 -2.23 -3.16
CA LEU A 59 -8.76 -1.24 -3.71
C LEU A 59 -9.89 -0.89 -2.75
N ILE A 60 -10.55 -1.89 -2.14
CA ILE A 60 -11.61 -1.67 -1.16
C ILE A 60 -11.09 -0.86 0.03
N MET A 61 -9.89 -1.18 0.54
CA MET A 61 -9.30 -0.40 1.63
C MET A 61 -9.03 1.05 1.24
N LEU A 62 -8.63 1.31 0.00
CA LEU A 62 -8.44 2.68 -0.50
C LEU A 62 -9.77 3.44 -0.61
N LEU A 63 -10.84 2.77 -1.08
CA LEU A 63 -12.18 3.36 -1.17
C LEU A 63 -12.81 3.62 0.21
N ASP A 64 -12.52 2.79 1.20
CA ASP A 64 -12.96 2.95 2.60
C ASP A 64 -12.20 4.08 3.36
N ALA A 65 -11.49 4.95 2.64
CA ALA A 65 -10.70 6.06 3.19
C ALA A 65 -9.62 5.63 4.20
N THR A 66 -9.09 4.41 4.04
CA THR A 66 -7.90 3.99 4.79
C THR A 66 -6.73 4.82 4.27
N LYS A 67 -6.00 5.52 5.16
CA LYS A 67 -4.80 6.27 4.78
C LYS A 67 -3.90 5.38 3.92
N PRO A 68 -3.59 5.72 2.67
CA PRO A 68 -2.85 4.86 1.75
C PRO A 68 -1.52 4.39 2.38
N GLU A 69 -0.89 5.26 3.17
CA GLU A 69 0.36 4.95 3.88
C GLU A 69 0.21 3.80 4.91
N SER A 70 -1.00 3.58 5.42
CA SER A 70 -1.30 2.54 6.39
C SER A 70 -1.65 1.18 5.75
N VAL A 71 -1.98 1.14 4.46
CA VAL A 71 -2.30 -0.13 3.75
C VAL A 71 -1.09 -1.07 3.78
N CYS A 72 0.10 -0.57 3.43
CA CYS A 72 1.31 -1.38 3.39
C CYS A 72 1.80 -1.84 4.77
N ILE A 73 1.50 -1.07 5.82
CA ILE A 73 1.77 -1.43 7.21
C ILE A 73 0.80 -2.54 7.66
N ARG A 74 -0.49 -2.40 7.32
CA ARG A 74 -1.54 -3.34 7.71
C ARG A 74 -1.36 -4.74 7.12
N PHE A 75 -0.78 -4.82 5.93
CA PHE A 75 -0.37 -6.08 5.32
C PHE A 75 1.03 -6.57 5.72
N HIS A 76 1.69 -5.86 6.65
CA HIS A 76 3.05 -6.14 7.13
C HIS A 76 4.14 -6.13 6.04
N PHE A 77 3.89 -5.46 4.91
CA PHE A 77 4.87 -5.27 3.85
C PHE A 77 5.88 -4.18 4.20
N CYS A 78 5.42 -3.16 4.92
CA CYS A 78 6.26 -2.15 5.53
C CYS A 78 6.31 -2.36 7.05
N PRO A 79 7.46 -2.10 7.71
CA PRO A 79 7.45 -1.89 9.14
C PRO A 79 6.51 -0.74 9.48
N GLU A 80 5.91 -0.77 10.68
CA GLU A 80 5.18 0.38 11.19
C GLU A 80 6.13 1.59 11.16
N ASP A 81 5.82 2.56 10.31
CA ASP A 81 6.54 3.82 10.25
C ASP A 81 6.29 4.53 11.59
N VAL A 82 7.23 4.36 12.54
CA VAL A 82 7.27 5.16 13.78
C VAL A 82 7.21 6.65 13.42
N SER A 83 7.65 7.06 12.23
CA SER A 83 7.59 8.43 11.70
C SER A 83 6.17 8.94 11.35
N LEU A 84 5.18 8.08 11.06
CA LEU A 84 3.78 8.46 10.84
C LEU A 84 2.91 8.31 12.10
N SER A 85 3.39 7.58 13.11
CA SER A 85 2.85 7.63 14.48
C SER A 85 3.52 8.69 15.36
N THR A 86 4.63 9.30 14.92
CA THR A 86 5.25 10.46 15.59
C THR A 86 4.60 11.78 15.17
N SER A 87 3.29 11.83 15.01
CA SER A 87 2.56 13.08 15.32
C SER A 87 2.42 13.20 16.85
N ARG A 88 3.58 13.46 17.48
CA ARG A 88 3.82 13.92 18.86
C ARG A 88 3.55 12.93 20.01
N CYS A 89 4.49 12.04 20.28
CA CYS A 89 4.81 11.74 21.68
C CYS A 89 5.58 12.95 22.24
N SER A 90 4.87 13.89 22.87
CA SER A 90 5.50 15.01 23.58
C SER A 90 6.09 14.48 24.90
N TYR A 91 7.15 15.10 25.44
CA TYR A 91 7.75 14.71 26.75
C TYR A 91 6.73 14.53 27.89
N LEU A 92 5.56 15.17 27.80
CA LEU A 92 4.45 15.04 28.74
C LEU A 92 3.69 13.70 28.69
N PHE A 93 3.74 12.97 27.58
CA PHE A 93 3.02 11.70 27.38
C PHE A 93 3.85 10.45 27.67
N TYR A 94 5.16 10.59 27.94
CA TYR A 94 6.02 9.45 28.31
C TYR A 94 5.54 8.74 29.60
N ILE A 95 4.76 9.44 30.44
CA ILE A 95 4.16 8.88 31.66
C ILE A 95 2.90 8.04 31.37
N PHE A 96 2.25 8.25 30.23
CA PHE A 96 0.99 7.56 29.86
C PHE A 96 1.19 6.39 28.89
N CYS A 97 2.41 6.15 28.44
CA CYS A 97 2.77 5.02 27.58
C CYS A 97 3.36 3.85 28.41
N LEU A 98 2.73 3.56 29.56
CA LEU A 98 3.05 2.44 30.46
C LEU A 98 2.48 1.13 29.91
#